data_AF-A0AAD9W368-F1
#
_entry.id   AF-A0AAD9W368-F1
#
_cell.length_a   1.000
_cell.length_b   1.000
_cell.length_c   1.000
_cell.angle_alpha   90.00
_cell.angle_beta   90.00
_cell.angle_gamma   90.00
#
_symmetry.space_group_name_H-M   'P 1'
#
loop_
_entity.id
_entity.type
_entity.pdbx_description
1 polymer ?
#
loop_
_entity_poly.entity_id
_entity_poly.type
_entity_poly.pdbx_seq_one_letter_code
_entity_poly.pdbx_strand_id
1 'polypeptide(L)'
;MTTFSAAVHAAQCQAIQHRALSATLKIAENVSQWNGSDSPFTEVSMKLKELSEAAFELGNKLGEAGQISQRLHNTLTDRLEKCAYAETIVEKETGAFAAQQFPVDEVLLSKYEHWAGLETSVMKALVEAIQINTADGQDKLLCGRGYRGLLEMADAAFRAVISSDTDTFGMNDEEPPAYDENPHEHVSDVKGPGPPASSTTSPSSSKNTRESKLSEVFRAVTAPFRYKPEPLVMALCEASSRGDIDTVTSLITSGANINGRNDEGKTPLVQAIENQQPNVVTKLLQLGASKDVNDSAKKLPPLFWAASAGDIPMAKLLLQYGCSPNHKNIYGWAYFLDIVDKGDLGMVKLLLDHGAEVNATDQYGRVAFQHAYSRNNLAMLKLLQSRGGSVNATDITGCPIVILALQENKDDIFHFLLEHGANVNSTSSTGTPLIIEAFTRQRTNIVKKLLERGADPNAKDLVGTSMLMNTIKAQTFTANGREELIKLLLTYGATPNDSDMWGKSAVSLLIERQHISLVPLLLEKGLDPNKELGNGETLLIYAIDCGNAELIKKLLRHGASPNGSNKKGCTPLVQAVQARDFETIKLLVASGADVNVMGVISPLDLARLLGVKETEDLLVKSGAR
;
A
#
# COMPACT_ATOMS: atom_id res chain seq x y z
N MET A 1 43.87 2.56 -27.83
CA MET A 1 43.39 1.18 -27.62
C MET A 1 42.94 1.09 -26.17
N THR A 2 41.64 1.22 -25.92
CA THR A 2 41.05 1.01 -24.59
C THR A 2 41.05 -0.49 -24.31
N THR A 3 41.92 -0.95 -23.41
CA THR A 3 41.90 -2.33 -22.93
C THR A 3 40.69 -2.49 -22.02
N PHE A 4 39.54 -2.89 -22.58
CA PHE A 4 38.40 -3.30 -21.78
C PHE A 4 38.79 -4.54 -20.97
N SER A 5 38.46 -4.57 -19.68
CA SER A 5 38.81 -5.69 -18.82
C SER A 5 37.90 -6.88 -19.14
N ALA A 6 38.34 -7.74 -20.08
CA ALA A 6 37.70 -9.03 -20.37
C ALA A 6 37.58 -9.92 -19.12
N ALA A 7 38.42 -9.67 -18.10
CA ALA A 7 38.38 -10.35 -16.82
C ALA A 7 37.08 -10.11 -16.03
N VAL A 8 36.45 -8.94 -16.14
CA VAL A 8 35.17 -8.66 -15.45
C VAL A 8 34.05 -9.51 -16.06
N HIS A 9 33.98 -9.53 -17.39
CA HIS A 9 32.99 -10.32 -18.11
C HIS A 9 33.22 -11.82 -17.94
N ALA A 10 34.48 -12.26 -17.89
CA ALA A 10 34.82 -13.66 -17.57
C ALA A 10 34.41 -14.05 -16.15
N ALA A 11 34.60 -13.18 -15.15
CA ALA A 11 34.16 -13.43 -13.78
C ALA A 11 32.62 -13.49 -13.66
N GLN A 12 31.90 -12.63 -14.40
CA GLN A 12 30.44 -12.70 -14.48
C GLN A 12 29.97 -14.00 -15.14
N CYS A 13 30.63 -14.45 -16.21
CA CYS A 13 30.34 -15.74 -16.84
C CYS A 13 30.56 -16.92 -15.88
N GLN A 14 31.62 -16.89 -15.06
CA GLN A 14 31.84 -17.91 -14.02
C GLN A 14 30.75 -17.90 -12.96
N ALA A 15 30.29 -16.73 -12.53
CA ALA A 15 29.19 -16.62 -11.57
C ALA A 15 27.88 -17.20 -12.13
N ILE A 16 27.56 -16.90 -13.40
CA ILE A 16 26.39 -17.46 -14.10
C ILE A 16 26.54 -18.99 -14.22
N GLN A 17 27.69 -19.48 -14.67
CA GLN A 17 27.95 -20.91 -14.74
C GLN A 17 27.68 -21.64 -13.41
N HIS A 18 28.19 -21.09 -12.29
CA HIS A 18 28.03 -21.71 -10.98
C HIS A 18 26.57 -21.75 -10.51
N ARG A 19 25.80 -20.68 -10.74
CA ARG A 19 24.39 -20.61 -10.33
C ARG A 19 23.52 -21.53 -11.18
N ALA A 20 23.70 -21.54 -12.51
CA ALA A 20 22.96 -22.42 -13.40
C ALA A 20 23.18 -23.90 -13.04
N LEU A 21 24.42 -24.28 -12.70
CA LEU A 21 24.72 -25.62 -12.20
C LEU A 21 24.09 -25.90 -10.83
N SER A 22 24.11 -24.92 -9.91
CA SER A 22 23.46 -25.07 -8.60
C SER A 22 21.95 -25.29 -8.73
N ALA A 23 21.27 -24.50 -9.58
CA ALA A 23 19.86 -24.66 -9.88
C ALA A 23 19.56 -26.03 -10.51
N THR A 24 20.37 -26.46 -11.47
CA THR A 24 20.27 -27.80 -12.11
C THR A 24 20.36 -28.93 -11.08
N LEU A 25 21.31 -28.84 -10.13
CA LEU A 25 21.51 -29.84 -9.07
C LEU A 25 20.33 -29.87 -8.10
N LYS A 26 19.85 -28.71 -7.66
CA LYS A 26 18.66 -28.59 -6.80
C LYS A 26 17.43 -29.21 -7.46
N ILE A 27 17.24 -28.99 -8.76
CA ILE A 27 16.17 -29.62 -9.51
C ILE A 27 16.36 -31.15 -9.55
N ALA A 28 17.57 -31.63 -9.86
CA ALA A 28 17.86 -33.06 -9.98
C ALA A 28 17.68 -33.85 -8.67
N GLU A 29 18.07 -33.27 -7.52
CA GLU A 29 17.87 -33.88 -6.20
C GLU A 29 16.38 -34.13 -5.91
N ASN A 30 15.53 -33.20 -6.31
CA ASN A 30 14.09 -33.25 -6.02
C ASN A 30 13.29 -34.05 -7.05
N VAL A 31 13.75 -34.15 -8.31
CA VAL A 31 13.11 -34.98 -9.35
C VAL A 31 13.02 -36.46 -8.95
N SER A 32 13.90 -36.97 -8.08
CA SER A 32 13.82 -38.34 -7.54
C SER A 32 12.54 -38.63 -6.72
N GLN A 33 11.88 -37.59 -6.21
CA GLN A 33 10.62 -37.68 -5.44
C GLN A 33 9.38 -37.61 -6.35
N TRP A 34 9.55 -37.33 -7.63
CA TRP A 34 8.48 -37.05 -8.58
C TRP A 34 8.38 -38.23 -9.57
N ASN A 35 7.44 -39.14 -9.32
CA ASN A 35 7.23 -40.33 -10.14
C ASN A 35 6.71 -39.97 -11.54
N GLY A 36 7.61 -39.76 -12.50
CA GLY A 36 7.30 -39.65 -13.92
C GLY A 36 8.55 -39.36 -14.75
N SER A 37 8.78 -40.14 -15.80
CA SER A 37 9.94 -39.98 -16.70
C SER A 37 9.89 -38.72 -17.57
N ASP A 38 8.75 -38.01 -17.62
CA ASP A 38 8.52 -36.78 -18.39
C ASP A 38 8.12 -35.62 -17.45
N SER A 39 9.03 -35.23 -16.56
CA SER A 39 8.84 -34.05 -15.71
C SER A 39 9.25 -32.78 -16.47
N PRO A 40 8.43 -31.71 -16.49
CA PRO A 40 8.78 -30.42 -17.13
C PRO A 40 10.01 -29.76 -16.50
N PHE A 41 10.38 -30.15 -15.28
CA PHE A 41 11.64 -29.76 -14.65
C PHE A 41 12.88 -30.33 -15.34
N THR A 42 12.76 -31.47 -16.02
CA THR A 42 13.86 -32.08 -16.78
C THR A 42 14.25 -31.19 -17.95
N GLU A 43 13.29 -30.60 -18.66
CA GLU A 43 13.56 -29.66 -19.76
C GLU A 43 14.23 -28.37 -19.26
N VAL A 44 13.70 -27.77 -18.18
CA VAL A 44 14.32 -26.58 -17.56
C VAL A 44 15.74 -26.89 -17.06
N SER A 45 15.95 -28.04 -16.42
CA SER A 45 17.27 -28.50 -15.96
C SER A 45 18.25 -28.69 -17.12
N MET A 46 17.81 -29.29 -18.23
CA MET A 46 18.61 -29.40 -19.45
C MET A 46 18.99 -28.02 -20.01
N LYS A 47 18.05 -27.06 -20.06
CA LYS A 47 18.31 -25.71 -20.57
C LYS A 47 19.22 -24.88 -19.67
N LEU A 48 19.10 -25.00 -18.36
CA LEU A 48 20.03 -24.38 -17.42
C LEU A 48 21.43 -24.96 -17.54
N LYS A 49 21.54 -26.27 -17.77
CA LYS A 49 22.84 -26.90 -18.05
C LYS A 49 23.45 -26.38 -19.35
N GLU A 50 22.68 -26.30 -20.44
CA GLU A 50 23.12 -25.70 -21.71
C GLU A 50 23.58 -24.24 -21.52
N LEU A 51 22.86 -23.45 -20.71
CA LEU A 51 23.22 -22.08 -20.38
C LEU A 51 24.55 -22.03 -19.61
N SER A 52 24.77 -22.93 -18.66
CA SER A 52 26.01 -23.03 -17.90
C SER A 52 27.22 -23.35 -18.79
N GLU A 53 27.04 -24.24 -19.77
CA GLU A 53 28.07 -24.62 -20.74
C GLU A 53 28.40 -23.44 -21.66
N ALA A 54 27.37 -22.73 -22.14
CA ALA A 54 27.55 -21.55 -22.99
C ALA A 54 28.21 -20.38 -22.23
N ALA A 55 27.86 -20.16 -20.97
CA ALA A 55 28.51 -19.16 -20.11
C ALA A 55 29.99 -19.50 -19.88
N PHE A 56 30.31 -20.78 -19.63
CA PHE A 56 31.69 -21.24 -19.49
C PHE A 56 32.50 -21.02 -20.77
N GLU A 57 31.93 -21.39 -21.93
CA GLU A 57 32.59 -21.19 -23.23
C GLU A 57 32.84 -19.71 -23.50
N LEU A 58 31.85 -18.85 -23.23
CA LEU A 58 31.97 -17.40 -23.36
C LEU A 58 33.08 -16.84 -22.45
N GLY A 59 33.12 -17.26 -21.19
CA GLY A 59 34.16 -16.85 -20.23
C GLY A 59 35.57 -17.23 -20.69
N ASN A 60 35.76 -18.44 -21.20
CA ASN A 60 37.05 -18.89 -21.73
C ASN A 60 37.47 -18.09 -22.97
N LYS A 61 36.54 -17.85 -23.90
CA LYS A 61 36.82 -17.10 -25.13
C LYS A 61 37.08 -15.62 -24.87
N LEU A 62 36.46 -15.04 -23.85
CA LEU A 62 36.80 -13.70 -23.37
C LEU A 62 38.24 -13.62 -22.84
N GLY A 63 38.72 -14.67 -22.17
CA GLY A 63 40.12 -14.76 -21.71
C GLY A 63 41.14 -14.83 -22.85
N GLU A 64 40.75 -15.36 -24.00
CA GLU A 64 41.56 -15.49 -25.22
C GLU A 64 41.41 -14.31 -26.20
N ALA A 65 40.49 -13.38 -25.92
CA ALA A 65 40.10 -12.32 -26.86
C ALA A 65 41.20 -11.26 -27.03
N GLY A 66 41.71 -11.11 -28.25
CA GLY A 66 42.73 -10.10 -28.57
C GLY A 66 42.19 -8.66 -28.66
N GLN A 67 40.92 -8.47 -29.04
CA GLN A 67 40.28 -7.16 -29.19
C GLN A 67 38.76 -7.24 -28.98
N ILE A 68 38.18 -6.26 -28.28
CA ILE A 68 36.73 -6.15 -28.04
C ILE A 68 36.30 -4.72 -28.39
N SER A 69 35.30 -4.57 -29.27
CA SER A 69 34.73 -3.26 -29.63
C SER A 69 33.93 -2.66 -28.46
N GLN A 70 33.76 -1.34 -28.44
CA GLN A 70 32.95 -0.68 -27.42
C GLN A 70 31.49 -1.18 -27.41
N ARG A 71 30.93 -1.47 -28.59
CA ARG A 71 29.56 -1.99 -28.71
C ARG A 71 29.46 -3.41 -28.16
N LEU A 72 30.41 -4.27 -28.50
CA LEU A 72 30.47 -5.63 -27.97
C LEU A 72 30.63 -5.60 -26.45
N HIS A 73 31.48 -4.72 -25.93
CA HIS A 73 31.64 -4.52 -24.49
C HIS A 73 30.33 -4.11 -23.81
N ASN A 74 29.62 -3.10 -24.32
CA ASN A 74 28.34 -2.66 -23.76
C ASN A 74 27.26 -3.75 -23.82
N THR A 75 27.26 -4.52 -24.91
CA THR A 75 26.32 -5.64 -25.09
C THR A 75 26.62 -6.75 -24.08
N LEU A 76 27.89 -7.11 -23.89
CA LEU A 76 28.31 -8.08 -22.87
C LEU A 76 27.88 -7.63 -21.47
N THR A 77 28.11 -6.38 -21.10
CA THR A 77 27.71 -5.85 -19.79
C THR A 77 26.20 -5.97 -19.57
N ASP A 78 25.40 -5.46 -20.50
CA ASP A 78 23.93 -5.49 -20.39
C ASP A 78 23.39 -6.93 -20.32
N ARG A 79 23.90 -7.83 -21.17
CA ARG A 79 23.43 -9.22 -21.22
C ARG A 79 23.82 -10.04 -20.02
N LEU A 80 25.05 -9.92 -19.54
CA LEU A 80 25.52 -10.67 -18.37
C LEU A 80 24.80 -10.21 -17.09
N GLU A 81 24.51 -8.91 -16.96
CA GLU A 81 23.73 -8.39 -15.83
C GLU A 81 22.28 -8.90 -15.84
N LYS A 82 21.60 -8.85 -17.00
CA LYS A 82 20.24 -9.38 -17.16
C LYS A 82 20.18 -10.89 -16.91
N CYS A 83 21.10 -11.65 -17.48
CA CYS A 83 21.17 -13.10 -17.30
C CYS A 83 21.38 -13.46 -15.83
N ALA A 84 22.33 -12.80 -15.15
CA ALA A 84 22.61 -13.01 -13.74
C ALA A 84 21.39 -12.70 -12.85
N TYR A 85 20.59 -11.69 -13.19
CA TYR A 85 19.39 -11.35 -12.43
C TYR A 85 18.27 -12.38 -12.61
N ALA A 86 17.91 -12.71 -13.85
CA ALA A 86 16.86 -13.70 -14.12
C ALA A 86 17.21 -15.07 -13.53
N GLU A 87 18.48 -15.46 -13.54
CA GLU A 87 18.96 -16.68 -12.93
C GLU A 87 18.72 -16.75 -11.40
N THR A 88 18.87 -15.63 -10.69
CA THR A 88 18.57 -15.60 -9.24
C THR A 88 17.10 -15.86 -8.93
N ILE A 89 16.20 -15.39 -9.80
CA ILE A 89 14.75 -15.62 -9.71
C ILE A 89 14.47 -17.10 -9.97
N VAL A 90 14.99 -17.63 -11.09
CA VAL A 90 14.81 -19.03 -11.46
C VAL A 90 15.35 -19.96 -10.37
N GLU A 91 16.52 -19.68 -9.79
CA GLU A 91 17.11 -20.49 -8.71
C GLU A 91 16.23 -20.47 -7.44
N LYS A 92 15.70 -19.31 -7.07
CA LYS A 92 14.82 -19.15 -5.90
C LYS A 92 13.50 -19.89 -6.09
N GLU A 93 12.82 -19.67 -7.22
CA GLU A 93 11.51 -20.26 -7.49
C GLU A 93 11.61 -21.78 -7.71
N THR A 94 12.60 -22.26 -8.48
CA THR A 94 12.85 -23.71 -8.63
C THR A 94 13.24 -24.40 -7.32
N GLY A 95 13.95 -23.70 -6.44
CA GLY A 95 14.22 -24.16 -5.07
C GLY A 95 12.96 -24.27 -4.21
N ALA A 96 12.01 -23.35 -4.36
CA ALA A 96 10.75 -23.37 -3.62
C ALA A 96 9.83 -24.54 -4.06
N PHE A 97 9.71 -24.77 -5.37
CA PHE A 97 8.97 -25.93 -5.91
C PHE A 97 9.53 -27.28 -5.43
N ALA A 98 10.84 -27.33 -5.18
CA ALA A 98 11.55 -28.47 -4.64
C ALA A 98 11.26 -28.73 -3.16
N ALA A 99 11.11 -27.66 -2.35
CA ALA A 99 10.97 -27.75 -0.90
C ALA A 99 9.53 -28.01 -0.42
N GLN A 100 8.52 -27.70 -1.25
CA GLN A 100 7.11 -27.76 -0.87
C GLN A 100 6.31 -28.46 -1.98
N GLN A 101 5.43 -29.42 -1.62
CA GLN A 101 4.57 -30.20 -2.54
C GLN A 101 3.47 -29.34 -3.22
N PHE A 102 3.84 -28.24 -3.87
CA PHE A 102 2.92 -27.41 -4.63
C PHE A 102 2.63 -28.02 -6.01
N PRO A 103 1.44 -27.77 -6.58
CA PRO A 103 1.17 -28.08 -7.97
C PRO A 103 2.13 -27.28 -8.87
N VAL A 104 2.71 -27.96 -9.86
CA VAL A 104 3.65 -27.38 -10.81
C VAL A 104 2.96 -26.39 -11.71
N ASP A 105 3.47 -25.17 -11.77
CA ASP A 105 3.07 -24.21 -12.78
C ASP A 105 3.84 -24.48 -14.08
N GLU A 106 3.22 -25.28 -14.97
CA GLU A 106 3.79 -25.60 -16.29
C GLU A 106 4.02 -24.35 -17.15
N VAL A 107 3.21 -23.29 -16.98
CA VAL A 107 3.35 -22.04 -17.74
C VAL A 107 4.59 -21.30 -17.29
N LEU A 108 4.86 -21.28 -16.00
CA LEU A 108 6.07 -20.68 -15.44
C LEU A 108 7.34 -21.44 -15.87
N LEU A 109 7.32 -22.78 -15.81
CA LEU A 109 8.45 -23.60 -16.26
C LEU A 109 8.77 -23.39 -17.75
N SER A 110 7.74 -23.27 -18.60
CA SER A 110 7.92 -22.97 -20.02
C SER A 110 8.56 -21.59 -20.24
N LYS A 111 8.28 -20.58 -19.40
CA LYS A 111 8.96 -19.27 -19.46
C LYS A 111 10.46 -19.41 -19.13
N TYR A 112 10.81 -20.20 -18.12
CA TYR A 112 12.21 -20.42 -17.72
C TYR A 112 12.98 -21.19 -18.77
N GLU A 113 12.37 -22.23 -19.35
CA GLU A 113 12.93 -22.97 -20.47
C GLU A 113 13.19 -22.04 -21.66
N HIS A 114 12.19 -21.24 -22.05
CA HIS A 114 12.29 -20.32 -23.17
C HIS A 114 13.37 -19.25 -22.95
N TRP A 115 13.44 -18.69 -21.75
CA TRP A 115 14.48 -17.73 -21.37
C TRP A 115 15.88 -18.36 -21.41
N ALA A 116 16.09 -19.48 -20.74
CA ALA A 116 17.39 -20.15 -20.69
C ALA A 116 17.86 -20.57 -22.09
N GLY A 117 16.96 -21.02 -22.97
CA GLY A 117 17.26 -21.34 -24.37
C GLY A 117 17.67 -20.13 -25.21
N LEU A 118 16.99 -18.99 -25.03
CA LEU A 118 17.33 -17.75 -25.74
C LEU A 118 18.65 -17.16 -25.24
N GLU A 119 18.89 -17.14 -23.93
CA GLU A 119 20.16 -16.67 -23.37
C GLU A 119 21.32 -17.55 -23.82
N THR A 120 21.14 -18.88 -23.85
CA THR A 120 22.14 -19.81 -24.39
C THR A 120 22.50 -19.45 -25.83
N SER A 121 21.50 -19.12 -26.65
CA SER A 121 21.68 -18.71 -28.04
C SER A 121 22.42 -17.37 -28.15
N VAL A 122 22.12 -16.41 -27.25
CA VAL A 122 22.82 -15.12 -27.16
C VAL A 122 24.28 -15.33 -26.77
N MET A 123 24.57 -16.17 -25.75
CA MET A 123 25.93 -16.45 -25.31
C MET A 123 26.78 -17.08 -26.42
N LYS A 124 26.21 -18.03 -27.20
CA LYS A 124 26.87 -18.60 -28.38
C LYS A 124 27.14 -17.55 -29.47
N ALA A 125 26.17 -16.67 -29.73
CA ALA A 125 26.35 -15.58 -30.69
C ALA A 125 27.40 -14.55 -30.20
N LEU A 126 27.53 -14.33 -28.89
CA LEU A 126 28.59 -13.51 -28.30
C LEU A 126 29.97 -14.17 -28.46
N VAL A 127 30.07 -15.51 -28.34
CA VAL A 127 31.30 -16.25 -28.65
C VAL A 127 31.72 -16.03 -30.10
N GLU A 128 30.80 -16.14 -31.06
CA GLU A 128 31.08 -15.87 -32.48
C GLU A 128 31.57 -14.42 -32.69
N ALA A 129 30.95 -13.45 -32.01
CA ALA A 129 31.36 -12.06 -32.07
C ALA A 129 32.80 -11.88 -31.56
N ILE A 130 33.16 -12.50 -30.43
CA ILE A 130 34.49 -12.40 -29.83
C ILE A 130 35.58 -12.98 -30.74
N GLN A 131 35.27 -14.03 -31.51
CA GLN A 131 36.21 -14.66 -32.45
C GLN A 131 36.54 -13.77 -33.66
N ILE A 132 35.80 -12.68 -33.90
CA ILE A 132 36.11 -11.73 -34.95
C ILE A 132 37.26 -10.82 -34.49
N ASN A 133 38.44 -10.97 -35.11
CA ASN A 133 39.68 -10.26 -34.76
C ASN A 133 39.71 -8.77 -35.15
N THR A 134 38.57 -8.15 -35.51
CA THR A 134 38.49 -6.73 -35.89
C THR A 134 37.26 -6.08 -35.24
N ALA A 135 37.44 -4.90 -34.63
CA ALA A 135 36.32 -4.18 -34.00
C ALA A 135 35.19 -3.83 -35.00
N ASP A 136 35.53 -3.47 -36.24
CA ASP A 136 34.53 -3.19 -37.28
C ASP A 136 33.73 -4.45 -37.67
N GLY A 137 34.37 -5.62 -37.68
CA GLY A 137 33.71 -6.89 -37.94
C GLY A 137 32.77 -7.28 -36.80
N GLN A 138 33.18 -7.07 -35.55
CA GLN A 138 32.34 -7.25 -34.36
C GLN A 138 31.10 -6.35 -34.42
N ASP A 139 31.30 -5.06 -34.69
CA ASP A 139 30.21 -4.09 -34.77
C ASP A 139 29.25 -4.37 -35.93
N LYS A 140 29.75 -4.87 -37.06
CA LYS A 140 28.93 -5.26 -38.21
C LYS A 140 28.06 -6.48 -37.90
N LEU A 141 28.58 -7.47 -37.18
CA LEU A 141 27.81 -8.64 -36.73
C LEU A 141 26.70 -8.21 -35.77
N LEU A 142 27.03 -7.39 -34.76
CA LEU A 142 26.09 -6.87 -33.77
C LEU A 142 24.98 -5.99 -34.40
N CYS A 143 25.30 -5.28 -35.49
CA CYS A 143 24.32 -4.49 -36.27
C CYS A 143 23.42 -5.34 -37.18
N GLY A 144 23.73 -6.63 -37.36
CA GLY A 144 22.96 -7.52 -38.22
C GLY A 144 21.52 -7.69 -37.73
N ARG A 145 20.55 -7.74 -38.65
CA ARG A 145 19.13 -7.91 -38.28
C ARG A 145 18.88 -9.18 -37.47
N GLY A 146 19.62 -10.26 -37.75
CA GLY A 146 19.55 -11.50 -36.99
C GLY A 146 20.00 -11.35 -35.54
N TYR A 147 21.14 -10.68 -35.31
CA TYR A 147 21.68 -10.47 -33.97
C TYR A 147 20.77 -9.55 -33.13
N ARG A 148 20.30 -8.45 -33.74
CA ARG A 148 19.36 -7.53 -33.09
C ARG A 148 18.04 -8.22 -32.74
N GLY A 149 17.49 -9.04 -33.65
CA GLY A 149 16.28 -9.81 -33.39
C GLY A 149 16.46 -10.80 -32.24
N LEU A 150 17.63 -11.45 -32.17
CA LEU A 150 17.97 -12.35 -31.06
C LEU A 150 18.01 -11.62 -29.71
N LEU A 151 18.64 -10.44 -29.64
CA LEU A 151 18.66 -9.62 -28.43
C LEU A 151 17.26 -9.14 -28.02
N GLU A 152 16.43 -8.72 -28.98
CA GLU A 152 15.04 -8.29 -28.72
C GLU A 152 14.17 -9.44 -28.18
N MET A 153 14.32 -10.65 -28.71
CA MET A 153 13.66 -11.85 -28.19
C MET A 153 14.13 -12.20 -26.79
N ALA A 154 15.43 -12.13 -26.52
CA ALA A 154 16.00 -12.40 -25.20
C ALA A 154 15.55 -11.35 -24.16
N ASP A 155 15.41 -10.09 -24.53
CA ASP A 155 14.82 -9.04 -23.68
C ASP A 155 13.33 -9.24 -23.38
N ALA A 156 12.58 -9.83 -24.32
CA ALA A 156 11.18 -10.20 -24.08
C ALA A 156 11.09 -11.38 -23.10
N ALA A 157 11.92 -12.40 -23.28
CA ALA A 157 11.97 -13.56 -22.39
C ALA A 157 12.44 -13.17 -20.96
N PHE A 158 13.44 -12.31 -20.84
CA PHE A 158 13.88 -11.73 -19.56
C PHE A 158 12.74 -11.03 -18.81
N ARG A 159 11.95 -10.20 -19.50
CA ARG A 159 10.78 -9.54 -18.90
C ARG A 159 9.71 -10.53 -18.44
N ALA A 160 9.53 -11.64 -19.18
CA ALA A 160 8.60 -12.69 -18.79
C ALA A 160 9.03 -13.39 -17.49
N VAL A 161 10.33 -13.61 -17.27
CA VAL A 161 10.87 -14.17 -16.02
C VAL A 161 10.67 -13.23 -14.84
N ILE A 162 10.88 -11.91 -15.01
CA ILE A 162 10.73 -10.96 -13.89
C ILE A 162 9.26 -10.78 -13.50
N SER A 163 8.33 -10.94 -14.44
CA SER A 163 6.89 -10.81 -14.17
C SER A 163 6.27 -11.94 -13.32
N SER A 164 7.00 -13.04 -13.04
CA SER A 164 6.49 -14.11 -12.17
C SER A 164 6.61 -13.82 -10.68
N ASP A 165 7.64 -13.06 -10.27
CA ASP A 165 7.92 -12.76 -8.85
C ASP A 165 6.89 -11.76 -8.25
N THR A 166 5.97 -11.22 -9.06
CA THR A 166 4.95 -10.24 -8.61
C THR A 166 3.58 -10.83 -8.27
N ASP A 167 3.24 -12.05 -8.70
CA ASP A 167 1.83 -12.53 -8.63
C ASP A 167 1.63 -13.93 -8.01
N THR A 168 2.67 -14.68 -7.66
CA THR A 168 2.51 -16.04 -7.09
C THR A 168 3.12 -16.15 -5.70
N PHE A 169 2.28 -16.55 -4.73
CA PHE A 169 2.51 -16.78 -3.29
C PHE A 169 2.26 -15.58 -2.35
N GLY A 170 0.98 -15.34 -2.08
CA GLY A 170 0.55 -14.72 -0.84
C GLY A 170 0.66 -15.69 0.36
N MET A 171 1.02 -15.12 1.52
CA MET A 171 0.99 -15.68 2.89
C MET A 171 2.20 -16.53 3.32
N ASN A 172 3.23 -15.88 3.88
CA ASN A 172 3.54 -15.86 5.33
C ASN A 172 4.97 -15.33 5.52
N ASP A 173 5.08 -14.15 6.14
CA ASP A 173 6.33 -13.62 6.66
C ASP A 173 6.76 -14.47 7.87
N GLU A 174 7.61 -15.46 7.63
CA GLU A 174 8.59 -15.93 8.62
C GLU A 174 9.99 -15.70 8.05
N GLU A 175 10.74 -14.84 8.74
CA GLU A 175 12.15 -14.56 8.47
C GLU A 175 12.99 -15.85 8.48
N PRO A 176 13.99 -16.02 7.60
CA PRO A 176 15.10 -16.90 7.88
C PRO A 176 15.98 -16.29 8.98
N PRO A 177 16.46 -17.09 9.97
CA PRO A 177 17.26 -16.58 11.08
C PRO A 177 18.63 -16.10 10.61
N ALA A 178 19.18 -15.14 11.35
CA ALA A 178 20.53 -14.64 11.20
C ALA A 178 21.57 -15.79 11.25
N TYR A 179 22.45 -15.85 10.25
CA TYR A 179 23.64 -16.68 10.29
C TYR A 179 24.61 -16.12 11.35
N ASP A 180 24.73 -16.82 12.47
CA ASP A 180 25.75 -16.57 13.50
C ASP A 180 26.90 -17.57 13.28
N GLU A 181 28.08 -17.04 12.94
CA GLU A 181 29.33 -17.80 12.87
C GLU A 181 29.95 -17.88 14.27
N ASN A 182 29.80 -19.01 14.97
CA ASN A 182 30.92 -19.77 15.56
C ASN A 182 30.47 -20.97 16.41
N PRO A 183 31.16 -22.12 16.33
CA PRO A 183 30.87 -23.30 17.14
C PRO A 183 31.79 -23.37 18.35
N HIS A 184 31.26 -23.43 19.58
CA HIS A 184 32.02 -23.99 20.70
C HIS A 184 31.14 -24.79 21.67
N GLU A 185 31.64 -25.98 21.96
CA GLU A 185 31.05 -27.08 22.68
C GLU A 185 30.74 -26.78 24.16
N HIS A 186 29.74 -27.51 24.65
CA HIS A 186 29.39 -27.66 26.06
C HIS A 186 30.57 -28.17 26.91
N VAL A 187 30.89 -27.46 27.99
CA VAL A 187 31.36 -28.06 29.26
C VAL A 187 30.74 -27.33 30.45
N SER A 188 30.29 -28.13 31.40
CA SER A 188 29.52 -27.87 32.61
C SER A 188 30.30 -27.32 33.81
N ASP A 189 29.57 -26.55 34.63
CA ASP A 189 29.54 -26.52 36.10
C ASP A 189 30.61 -25.84 36.99
N VAL A 190 30.03 -25.18 38.02
CA VAL A 190 30.47 -24.96 39.43
C VAL A 190 30.88 -23.53 39.87
N LYS A 191 30.16 -23.11 40.92
CA LYS A 191 30.17 -21.89 41.76
C LYS A 191 31.52 -21.50 42.39
N GLY A 192 31.67 -20.19 42.63
CA GLY A 192 32.47 -19.59 43.72
C GLY A 192 32.00 -18.16 44.05
N PRO A 193 31.93 -17.75 45.34
CA PRO A 193 31.34 -16.46 45.76
C PRO A 193 32.35 -15.28 45.74
N GLY A 194 31.86 -14.03 45.62
CA GLY A 194 32.64 -12.77 45.76
C GLY A 194 33.06 -12.46 47.22
N PRO A 195 33.35 -11.20 47.66
CA PRO A 195 33.42 -9.86 47.02
C PRO A 195 34.74 -9.11 47.47
N PRO A 196 34.91 -7.76 47.65
CA PRO A 196 34.03 -6.60 47.44
C PRO A 196 34.65 -5.37 46.72
N ALA A 197 33.77 -4.36 46.61
CA ALA A 197 33.86 -3.10 45.88
C ALA A 197 34.94 -2.11 46.34
N SER A 198 35.37 -1.25 45.40
CA SER A 198 35.64 0.17 45.70
C SER A 198 35.44 1.05 44.46
N SER A 199 34.85 2.20 44.72
CA SER A 199 34.42 3.27 43.83
C SER A 199 35.58 4.02 43.16
N THR A 200 35.41 4.49 41.91
CA THR A 200 35.34 5.93 41.54
C THR A 200 35.55 6.16 40.03
N THR A 201 34.82 7.15 39.50
CA THR A 201 35.06 7.94 38.28
C THR A 201 34.86 7.28 36.90
N SER A 202 33.93 7.83 36.13
CA SER A 202 33.80 7.62 34.68
C SER A 202 33.86 8.97 33.96
N PRO A 203 34.74 9.13 32.97
CA PRO A 203 34.48 9.96 31.81
C PRO A 203 34.32 9.09 30.54
N SER A 204 33.38 9.51 29.71
CA SER A 204 33.31 9.38 28.24
C SER A 204 33.77 8.09 27.55
N SER A 205 32.80 7.47 26.88
CA SER A 205 32.87 6.37 25.92
C SER A 205 34.03 6.40 24.91
N SER A 206 34.90 5.39 24.96
CA SER A 206 35.77 4.95 23.87
C SER A 206 35.24 3.63 23.29
N LYS A 207 34.43 3.70 22.23
CA LYS A 207 33.98 2.52 21.47
C LYS A 207 34.38 2.49 19.99
N ASN A 208 35.17 3.45 19.48
CA ASN A 208 35.50 3.53 18.03
C ASN A 208 36.91 3.06 17.62
N THR A 209 37.72 2.48 18.51
CA THR A 209 39.13 2.14 18.19
C THR A 209 39.37 0.69 17.74
N ARG A 210 38.37 -0.21 17.83
CA ARG A 210 38.50 -1.62 17.37
C ARG A 210 37.87 -1.87 15.99
N GLU A 211 36.72 -1.27 15.68
CA GLU A 211 36.08 -1.37 14.35
C GLU A 211 36.89 -0.67 13.25
N SER A 212 37.57 0.44 13.59
CA SER A 212 38.50 1.14 12.69
C SER A 212 39.71 0.27 12.33
N LYS A 213 40.25 -0.51 13.26
CA LYS A 213 41.40 -1.39 12.99
C LYS A 213 41.03 -2.61 12.16
N LEU A 214 39.86 -3.21 12.37
CA LEU A 214 39.39 -4.35 11.57
C LEU A 214 39.02 -3.93 10.15
N SER A 215 38.35 -2.78 9.99
CA SER A 215 38.08 -2.21 8.66
C SER A 215 39.35 -1.80 7.91
N GLU A 216 40.38 -1.29 8.60
CA GLU A 216 41.70 -1.02 8.02
C GLU A 216 42.44 -2.28 7.58
N VAL A 217 42.41 -3.35 8.38
CA VAL A 217 43.00 -4.65 8.04
C VAL A 217 42.26 -5.30 6.88
N PHE A 218 40.93 -5.28 6.89
CA PHE A 218 40.10 -5.81 5.80
C PHE A 218 40.27 -4.97 4.51
N ARG A 219 40.45 -3.64 4.65
CA ARG A 219 40.80 -2.73 3.55
C ARG A 219 42.18 -3.04 2.96
N ALA A 220 43.17 -3.35 3.79
CA ALA A 220 44.51 -3.72 3.35
C ALA A 220 44.54 -5.09 2.64
N VAL A 221 43.78 -6.08 3.15
CA VAL A 221 43.71 -7.43 2.57
C VAL A 221 42.96 -7.46 1.24
N THR A 222 41.95 -6.58 1.06
CA THR A 222 41.19 -6.47 -0.19
C THR A 222 41.79 -5.49 -1.21
N ALA A 223 42.83 -4.72 -0.83
CA ALA A 223 43.48 -3.72 -1.68
C ALA A 223 44.01 -4.23 -3.05
N PRO A 224 44.49 -5.48 -3.20
CA PRO A 224 44.89 -6.01 -4.51
C PRO A 224 43.73 -6.26 -5.48
N PHE A 225 42.51 -6.41 -4.94
CA PHE A 225 41.30 -6.77 -5.69
C PHE A 225 40.36 -5.58 -5.94
N ARG A 226 40.72 -4.38 -5.46
CA ARG A 226 39.96 -3.14 -5.69
C ARG A 226 40.39 -2.48 -7.01
N TYR A 227 39.43 -1.84 -7.66
CA TYR A 227 39.70 -0.86 -8.71
C TYR A 227 40.70 0.18 -8.18
N LYS A 228 41.86 0.35 -8.83
CA LYS A 228 42.84 1.39 -8.47
C LYS A 228 42.41 2.71 -9.10
N PRO A 229 42.03 3.73 -8.29
CA PRO A 229 41.74 5.06 -8.81
C PRO A 229 42.93 5.62 -9.56
N GLU A 230 42.66 6.42 -10.59
CA GLU A 230 43.72 7.18 -11.26
C GLU A 230 44.40 8.12 -10.23
N PRO A 231 45.74 8.23 -10.22
CA PRO A 231 46.45 9.06 -9.24
C PRO A 231 46.00 10.52 -9.24
N LEU A 232 45.64 11.05 -10.41
CA LEU A 232 45.11 12.40 -10.58
C LEU A 232 43.72 12.57 -9.95
N VAL A 233 42.87 11.54 -9.98
CA VAL A 233 41.56 11.53 -9.32
C VAL A 233 41.74 11.53 -7.80
N MET A 234 42.70 10.77 -7.28
CA MET A 234 43.03 10.75 -5.86
C MET A 234 43.44 12.15 -5.38
N ALA A 235 44.37 12.79 -6.11
CA ALA A 235 44.82 14.15 -5.82
C ALA A 235 43.68 15.17 -5.95
N LEU A 236 42.80 15.00 -6.94
CA LEU A 236 41.65 15.87 -7.16
C LEU A 236 40.62 15.76 -6.02
N CYS A 237 40.34 14.54 -5.54
CA CYS A 237 39.48 14.33 -4.38
C CYS A 237 40.09 14.94 -3.11
N GLU A 238 41.39 14.77 -2.87
CA GLU A 238 42.07 15.35 -1.71
C GLU A 238 42.06 16.88 -1.74
N ALA A 239 42.38 17.49 -2.89
CA ALA A 239 42.28 18.93 -3.11
C ALA A 239 40.85 19.44 -2.88
N SER A 240 39.85 18.70 -3.37
CA SER A 240 38.44 19.02 -3.19
C SER A 240 38.01 18.95 -1.71
N SER A 241 38.53 17.98 -0.97
CA SER A 241 38.32 17.81 0.47
C SER A 241 38.84 19.00 1.27
N ARG A 242 40.01 19.53 0.90
CA ARG A 242 40.70 20.63 1.59
C ARG A 242 40.18 22.02 1.23
N GLY A 243 39.32 22.13 0.23
CA GLY A 243 38.83 23.43 -0.24
C GLY A 243 39.80 24.17 -1.17
N ASP A 244 40.81 23.49 -1.73
CA ASP A 244 41.86 24.12 -2.55
C ASP A 244 41.41 24.26 -4.01
N ILE A 245 40.80 25.40 -4.31
CA ILE A 245 40.19 25.70 -5.62
C ILE A 245 41.24 25.74 -6.74
N ASP A 246 42.45 26.22 -6.44
CA ASP A 246 43.50 26.42 -7.43
C ASP A 246 44.06 25.07 -7.89
N THR A 247 44.34 24.16 -6.96
CA THR A 247 44.78 22.81 -7.31
C THR A 247 43.68 21.98 -7.95
N VAL A 248 42.41 22.11 -7.50
CA VAL A 248 41.26 21.50 -8.19
C VAL A 248 41.19 21.94 -9.65
N THR A 249 41.30 23.25 -9.91
CA THR A 249 41.25 23.79 -11.27
C THR A 249 42.43 23.29 -12.11
N SER A 250 43.65 23.36 -11.55
CA SER A 250 44.87 22.91 -12.23
C SER A 250 44.82 21.41 -12.60
N LEU A 251 44.36 20.56 -11.68
CA LEU A 251 44.26 19.11 -11.90
C LEU A 251 43.25 18.78 -12.99
N ILE A 252 42.08 19.42 -12.99
CA ILE A 252 41.07 19.24 -14.05
C ILE A 252 41.61 19.72 -15.40
N THR A 253 42.27 20.88 -15.45
CA THR A 253 42.90 21.36 -16.70
C THR A 253 44.04 20.47 -17.19
N SER A 254 44.66 19.70 -16.29
CA SER A 254 45.71 18.72 -16.62
C SER A 254 45.15 17.36 -17.06
N GLY A 255 43.82 17.24 -17.19
CA GLY A 255 43.16 16.02 -17.66
C GLY A 255 42.71 15.06 -16.56
N ALA A 256 42.68 15.47 -15.29
CA ALA A 256 42.09 14.66 -14.22
C ALA A 256 40.60 14.41 -14.52
N ASN A 257 40.15 13.15 -14.39
CA ASN A 257 38.75 12.80 -14.56
C ASN A 257 37.90 13.44 -13.45
N ILE A 258 37.14 14.48 -13.79
CA ILE A 258 36.28 15.24 -12.87
C ILE A 258 35.20 14.39 -12.18
N ASN A 259 34.81 13.28 -12.81
CA ASN A 259 33.83 12.32 -12.30
C ASN A 259 34.49 11.02 -11.84
N GLY A 260 35.82 10.98 -11.77
CA GLY A 260 36.56 9.84 -11.25
C GLY A 260 36.21 9.57 -9.79
N ARG A 261 36.43 8.33 -9.35
CA ARG A 261 36.14 7.90 -7.98
C ARG A 261 37.44 7.59 -7.23
N ASN A 262 37.55 8.02 -5.98
CA ASN A 262 38.66 7.65 -5.09
C ASN A 262 38.53 6.21 -4.56
N ASP A 263 39.41 5.80 -3.64
CA ASP A 263 39.41 4.45 -3.03
C ASP A 263 38.14 4.13 -2.23
N GLU A 264 37.37 5.16 -1.84
CA GLU A 264 36.08 5.04 -1.15
C GLU A 264 34.89 5.00 -2.14
N GLY A 265 35.16 5.15 -3.44
CA GLY A 265 34.14 5.22 -4.48
C GLY A 265 33.54 6.61 -4.70
N LYS A 266 34.02 7.64 -3.98
CA LYS A 266 33.48 9.00 -3.99
C LYS A 266 34.08 9.85 -5.11
N THR A 267 33.25 10.70 -5.71
CA THR A 267 33.68 11.71 -6.68
C THR A 267 34.27 12.94 -5.98
N PRO A 268 35.09 13.76 -6.67
CA PRO A 268 35.56 15.03 -6.15
C PRO A 268 34.43 15.94 -5.66
N LEU A 269 33.29 15.93 -6.37
CA LEU A 269 32.11 16.71 -6.02
C LEU A 269 31.49 16.24 -4.69
N VAL A 270 31.33 14.92 -4.50
CA VAL A 270 30.82 14.37 -3.24
C VAL A 270 31.79 14.64 -2.10
N GLN A 271 33.10 14.54 -2.34
CA GLN A 271 34.12 14.86 -1.32
C GLN A 271 34.04 16.33 -0.88
N ALA A 272 33.84 17.26 -1.82
CA ALA A 272 33.65 18.68 -1.49
C ALA A 272 32.35 18.93 -0.71
N ILE A 273 31.27 18.21 -1.01
CA ILE A 273 29.98 18.30 -0.29
C ILE A 273 30.14 17.79 1.15
N GLU A 274 30.73 16.61 1.33
CA GLU A 274 30.91 15.98 2.66
C GLU A 274 31.76 16.84 3.60
N ASN A 275 32.75 17.56 3.05
CA ASN A 275 33.65 18.44 3.80
C ASN A 275 33.21 19.91 3.81
N GLN A 276 31.96 20.20 3.43
CA GLN A 276 31.34 21.53 3.47
C GLN A 276 32.14 22.61 2.72
N GLN A 277 32.58 22.31 1.50
CA GLN A 277 33.38 23.23 0.65
C GLN A 277 32.54 23.84 -0.50
N PRO A 278 31.68 24.84 -0.24
CA PRO A 278 30.73 25.36 -1.23
C PRO A 278 31.40 26.03 -2.44
N ASN A 279 32.58 26.64 -2.25
CA ASN A 279 33.32 27.28 -3.33
C ASN A 279 33.91 26.24 -4.30
N VAL A 280 34.42 25.13 -3.77
CA VAL A 280 34.89 24.01 -4.58
C VAL A 280 33.72 23.34 -5.30
N VAL A 281 32.60 23.09 -4.62
CA VAL A 281 31.36 22.56 -5.24
C VAL A 281 30.93 23.44 -6.41
N THR A 282 30.88 24.75 -6.21
CA THR A 282 30.58 25.73 -7.26
C THR A 282 31.54 25.59 -8.45
N LYS A 283 32.85 25.54 -8.17
CA LYS A 283 33.86 25.43 -9.22
C LYS A 283 33.76 24.12 -10.00
N LEU A 284 33.58 23.00 -9.32
CA LEU A 284 33.43 21.68 -9.93
C LEU A 284 32.20 21.62 -10.84
N LEU A 285 31.06 22.16 -10.41
CA LEU A 285 29.84 22.22 -11.23
C LEU A 285 30.01 23.12 -12.45
N GLN A 286 30.70 24.26 -12.31
CA GLN A 286 31.05 25.14 -13.44
C GLN A 286 31.97 24.46 -14.45
N LEU A 287 32.86 23.58 -14.00
CA LEU A 287 33.77 22.80 -14.83
C LEU A 287 33.12 21.53 -15.42
N GLY A 288 31.82 21.31 -15.19
CA GLY A 288 31.07 20.20 -15.79
C GLY A 288 31.10 18.91 -14.99
N ALA A 289 31.31 18.96 -13.66
CA ALA A 289 31.10 17.81 -12.80
C ALA A 289 29.65 17.32 -12.96
N SER A 290 29.47 16.01 -13.07
CA SER A 290 28.16 15.43 -13.32
C SER A 290 27.28 15.53 -12.08
N LYS A 291 26.02 15.93 -12.32
CA LYS A 291 25.00 16.23 -11.31
C LYS A 291 24.27 14.97 -10.81
N ASP A 292 24.46 13.86 -11.52
CA ASP A 292 23.65 12.66 -11.39
C ASP A 292 24.49 11.42 -11.01
N VAL A 293 25.80 11.61 -10.80
CA VAL A 293 26.69 10.48 -10.44
C VAL A 293 26.32 9.96 -9.06
N ASN A 294 25.88 8.70 -9.02
CA ASN A 294 25.72 7.97 -7.78
C ASN A 294 27.10 7.56 -7.24
N ASP A 295 27.35 7.82 -5.95
CA ASP A 295 28.55 7.32 -5.27
C ASP A 295 28.51 5.77 -5.12
N SER A 296 29.66 5.11 -5.03
CA SER A 296 29.71 3.64 -4.93
C SER A 296 29.16 3.10 -3.61
N ALA A 297 29.24 3.82 -2.50
CA ALA A 297 28.90 3.30 -1.18
C ALA A 297 27.42 3.47 -0.82
N LYS A 298 26.86 4.68 -1.04
CA LYS A 298 25.44 4.96 -0.74
C LYS A 298 24.56 5.02 -1.98
N LYS A 299 25.15 5.02 -3.18
CA LYS A 299 24.47 5.28 -4.46
C LYS A 299 23.66 6.57 -4.48
N LEU A 300 23.91 7.51 -3.57
CA LEU A 300 23.22 8.80 -3.52
C LEU A 300 23.81 9.77 -4.55
N PRO A 301 22.98 10.50 -5.31
CA PRO A 301 23.43 11.63 -6.12
C PRO A 301 23.84 12.83 -5.22
N PRO A 302 24.62 13.78 -5.74
CA PRO A 302 25.18 14.91 -4.98
C PRO A 302 24.16 15.68 -4.13
N LEU A 303 22.98 16.01 -4.69
CA LEU A 303 21.92 16.71 -3.97
C LEU A 303 21.47 15.94 -2.73
N PHE A 304 21.31 14.62 -2.85
CA PHE A 304 20.80 13.79 -1.76
C PHE A 304 21.88 13.42 -0.74
N TRP A 305 23.17 13.61 -1.04
CA TRP A 305 24.22 13.65 -0.02
C TRP A 305 24.05 14.85 0.91
N ALA A 306 23.92 16.05 0.36
CA ALA A 306 23.69 17.26 1.14
C ALA A 306 22.35 17.20 1.90
N ALA A 307 21.28 16.76 1.22
CA ALA A 307 19.96 16.62 1.82
C ALA A 307 19.95 15.58 2.95
N SER A 308 20.62 14.43 2.77
CA SER A 308 20.72 13.39 3.79
C SER A 308 21.49 13.85 5.03
N ALA A 309 22.42 14.79 4.89
CA ALA A 309 23.19 15.40 5.97
C ALA A 309 22.45 16.57 6.66
N GLY A 310 21.32 17.03 6.14
CA GLY A 310 20.60 18.21 6.64
C GLY A 310 21.24 19.54 6.26
N ASP A 311 22.17 19.56 5.30
CA ASP A 311 22.87 20.78 4.86
C ASP A 311 22.00 21.56 3.85
N ILE A 312 21.07 22.37 4.37
CA ILE A 312 20.16 23.22 3.58
C ILE A 312 20.94 24.18 2.65
N PRO A 313 21.98 24.92 3.11
CA PRO A 313 22.77 25.79 2.24
C PRO A 313 23.39 25.05 1.05
N MET A 314 24.01 23.89 1.29
CA MET A 314 24.64 23.10 0.22
C MET A 314 23.60 22.51 -0.73
N ALA A 315 22.48 21.98 -0.22
CA ALA A 315 21.39 21.50 -1.06
C ALA A 315 20.81 22.62 -1.93
N LYS A 316 20.66 23.84 -1.38
CA LYS A 316 20.21 25.02 -2.13
C LYS A 316 21.19 25.40 -3.25
N LEU A 317 22.49 25.37 -2.97
CA LEU A 317 23.53 25.58 -3.98
C LEU A 317 23.41 24.56 -5.12
N LEU A 318 23.29 23.27 -4.79
CA LEU A 318 23.17 22.19 -5.79
C LEU A 318 21.91 22.33 -6.66
N LEU A 319 20.78 22.71 -6.06
CA LEU A 319 19.53 23.00 -6.78
C LEU A 319 19.68 24.19 -7.74
N GLN A 320 20.38 25.26 -7.33
CA GLN A 320 20.65 26.43 -8.19
C GLN A 320 21.49 26.07 -9.42
N TYR A 321 22.37 25.08 -9.30
CA TYR A 321 23.15 24.54 -10.42
C TYR A 321 22.39 23.45 -11.21
N GLY A 322 21.11 23.22 -10.91
CA GLY A 322 20.22 22.34 -11.68
C GLY A 322 20.34 20.86 -11.36
N CYS A 323 20.80 20.48 -10.16
CA CYS A 323 20.63 19.10 -9.69
C CYS A 323 19.14 18.78 -9.50
N SER A 324 18.67 17.66 -10.06
CA SER A 324 17.25 17.29 -9.98
C SER A 324 16.85 16.78 -8.59
N PRO A 325 15.76 17.29 -7.98
CA PRO A 325 15.20 16.71 -6.76
C PRO A 325 14.38 15.43 -6.99
N ASN A 326 14.18 15.02 -8.25
CA ASN A 326 13.37 13.85 -8.63
C ASN A 326 14.22 12.63 -8.97
N HIS A 327 15.46 12.59 -8.49
CA HIS A 327 16.32 11.42 -8.66
C HIS A 327 15.70 10.20 -7.99
N LYS A 328 15.85 9.07 -8.69
CA LYS A 328 15.41 7.76 -8.23
C LYS A 328 16.62 6.88 -7.94
N ASN A 329 16.49 6.01 -6.95
CA ASN A 329 17.49 5.01 -6.64
C ASN A 329 17.46 3.87 -7.68
N ILE A 330 18.35 2.89 -7.53
CA ILE A 330 18.47 1.75 -8.45
C ILE A 330 17.20 0.90 -8.56
N TYR A 331 16.30 1.00 -7.58
CA TYR A 331 15.02 0.30 -7.55
C TYR A 331 13.87 1.16 -8.10
N GLY A 332 14.17 2.38 -8.57
CA GLY A 332 13.18 3.31 -9.13
C GLY A 332 12.47 4.19 -8.10
N TRP A 333 12.90 4.22 -6.84
CA TRP A 333 12.23 4.98 -5.77
C TRP A 333 12.85 6.36 -5.60
N ALA A 334 12.02 7.38 -5.38
CA ALA A 334 12.50 8.75 -5.24
C ALA A 334 13.25 8.95 -3.93
N TYR A 335 14.49 9.46 -3.99
CA TYR A 335 15.26 9.82 -2.78
C TYR A 335 14.58 10.89 -1.92
N PHE A 336 13.65 11.65 -2.52
CA PHE A 336 12.79 12.60 -1.80
C PHE A 336 12.06 11.94 -0.62
N LEU A 337 11.63 10.68 -0.76
CA LEU A 337 10.89 9.97 0.30
C LEU A 337 11.77 9.70 1.53
N ASP A 338 13.06 9.39 1.33
CA ASP A 338 14.01 9.20 2.44
C ASP A 338 14.16 10.48 3.28
N ILE A 339 14.06 11.64 2.65
CA ILE A 339 14.13 12.94 3.34
C ILE A 339 12.83 13.22 4.10
N VAL A 340 11.68 12.86 3.53
CA VAL A 340 10.37 12.94 4.21
C VAL A 340 10.35 12.03 5.44
N ASP A 341 10.87 10.80 5.33
CA ASP A 341 10.93 9.82 6.42
C ASP A 341 11.82 10.27 7.59
N LYS A 342 12.87 11.04 7.32
CA LYS A 342 13.69 11.68 8.36
C LYS A 342 12.99 12.81 9.09
N GLY A 343 11.92 13.37 8.50
CA GLY A 343 11.14 14.43 9.12
C GLY A 343 11.77 15.83 9.06
N ASP A 344 12.78 16.05 8.21
CA ASP A 344 13.41 17.36 8.03
C ASP A 344 12.50 18.29 7.22
N LEU A 345 11.64 19.04 7.93
CA LEU A 345 10.71 20.00 7.35
C LEU A 345 11.40 21.07 6.49
N GLY A 346 12.60 21.53 6.89
CA GLY A 346 13.33 22.57 6.18
C GLY A 346 13.83 22.08 4.82
N MET A 347 14.43 20.89 4.82
CA MET A 347 14.92 20.25 3.60
C MET A 347 13.78 19.83 2.68
N VAL A 348 12.72 19.21 3.21
CA VAL A 348 11.54 18.85 2.39
C VAL A 348 10.92 20.08 1.74
N LYS A 349 10.79 21.18 2.50
CA LYS A 349 10.29 22.45 1.94
C LYS A 349 11.18 22.96 0.82
N LEU A 350 12.51 22.95 1.01
CA LEU A 350 13.46 23.37 -0.01
C LEU A 350 13.33 22.55 -1.30
N LEU A 351 13.25 21.22 -1.18
CA LEU A 351 13.12 20.32 -2.32
C LEU A 351 11.80 20.55 -3.07
N LEU A 352 10.67 20.68 -2.34
CA LEU A 352 9.37 20.98 -2.94
C LEU A 352 9.35 22.36 -3.63
N ASP A 353 9.99 23.37 -3.04
CA ASP A 353 10.16 24.70 -3.64
C ASP A 353 10.93 24.66 -4.98
N HIS A 354 11.73 23.62 -5.21
CA HIS A 354 12.51 23.42 -6.43
C HIS A 354 11.97 22.28 -7.31
N GLY A 355 10.71 21.91 -7.15
CA GLY A 355 10.02 20.98 -8.06
C GLY A 355 10.14 19.50 -7.72
N ALA A 356 10.42 19.15 -6.46
CA ALA A 356 10.29 17.78 -6.00
C ALA A 356 8.84 17.26 -6.17
N GLU A 357 8.70 16.04 -6.68
CA GLU A 357 7.42 15.37 -6.86
C GLU A 357 6.79 15.01 -5.51
N VAL A 358 5.82 15.82 -5.06
CA VAL A 358 5.14 15.65 -3.76
C VAL A 358 4.41 14.31 -3.60
N ASN A 359 3.97 13.72 -4.72
CA ASN A 359 3.25 12.45 -4.77
C ASN A 359 4.14 11.30 -5.31
N ALA A 360 5.48 11.44 -5.20
CA ALA A 360 6.39 10.34 -5.48
C ALA A 360 6.06 9.13 -4.60
N THR A 361 6.23 7.92 -5.15
CA THR A 361 5.91 6.66 -4.47
C THR A 361 7.15 5.81 -4.20
N ASP A 362 7.10 5.03 -3.13
CA ASP A 362 8.07 3.98 -2.85
C ASP A 362 7.72 2.66 -3.56
N GLN A 363 8.41 1.57 -3.19
CA GLN A 363 8.20 0.23 -3.74
C GLN A 363 6.81 -0.36 -3.49
N TYR A 364 6.12 0.11 -2.45
CA TYR A 364 4.80 -0.36 -2.08
C TYR A 364 3.70 0.59 -2.59
N GLY A 365 4.06 1.55 -3.45
CA GLY A 365 3.14 2.57 -3.94
C GLY A 365 2.82 3.65 -2.90
N ARG A 366 3.55 3.73 -1.77
CA ARG A 366 3.26 4.69 -0.71
C ARG A 366 3.77 6.08 -1.10
N VAL A 367 2.91 7.09 -1.04
CA VAL A 367 3.26 8.49 -1.29
C VAL A 367 3.89 9.15 -0.07
N ALA A 368 4.63 10.25 -0.26
CA ALA A 368 5.21 11.05 0.83
C ALA A 368 4.21 11.40 1.96
N PHE A 369 2.95 11.61 1.61
CA PHE A 369 1.88 11.90 2.56
C PHE A 369 1.66 10.74 3.56
N GLN A 370 1.77 9.49 3.11
CA GLN A 370 1.68 8.31 3.98
C GLN A 370 2.88 8.17 4.90
N HIS A 371 4.09 8.47 4.41
CA HIS A 371 5.31 8.50 5.24
C HIS A 371 5.19 9.54 6.36
N ALA A 372 4.70 10.74 6.04
CA ALA A 372 4.43 11.76 7.06
C ALA A 372 3.36 11.33 8.08
N TYR A 373 2.33 10.61 7.63
CA TYR A 373 1.28 10.06 8.50
C TYR A 373 1.81 8.96 9.44
N SER A 374 2.59 8.01 8.94
CA SER A 374 3.15 6.90 9.73
C SER A 374 4.08 7.41 10.84
N ARG A 375 4.78 8.51 10.59
CA ARG A 375 5.62 9.23 11.56
C ARG A 375 4.83 10.13 12.52
N ASN A 376 3.50 10.19 12.42
CA ASN A 376 2.64 11.08 13.20
C ASN A 376 3.06 12.57 13.10
N ASN A 377 3.53 13.00 11.92
CA ASN A 377 4.10 14.34 11.72
C ASN A 377 3.10 15.28 11.03
N LEU A 378 2.22 15.89 11.83
CA LEU A 378 1.20 16.83 11.33
C LEU A 378 1.81 18.05 10.61
N ALA A 379 2.98 18.53 11.04
CA ALA A 379 3.64 19.66 10.39
C ALA A 379 4.09 19.28 8.96
N MET A 380 4.63 18.08 8.78
CA MET A 380 4.99 17.55 7.46
C MET A 380 3.76 17.32 6.59
N LEU A 381 2.67 16.78 7.14
CA LEU A 381 1.39 16.63 6.43
C LEU A 381 0.87 17.98 5.91
N LYS A 382 0.89 19.02 6.75
CA LYS A 382 0.52 20.40 6.35
C LYS A 382 1.42 20.92 5.23
N LEU A 383 2.73 20.69 5.32
CA LEU A 383 3.67 21.11 4.28
C LEU A 383 3.38 20.40 2.95
N LEU A 384 3.27 19.07 2.95
CA LEU A 384 2.99 18.28 1.75
C LEU A 384 1.64 18.68 1.13
N GLN A 385 0.60 18.82 1.95
CA GLN A 385 -0.73 19.26 1.52
C GLN A 385 -0.68 20.65 0.86
N SER A 386 0.07 21.60 1.42
CA SER A 386 0.24 22.94 0.83
C SER A 386 0.93 22.93 -0.55
N ARG A 387 1.56 21.81 -0.92
CA ARG A 387 2.26 21.58 -2.19
C ARG A 387 1.55 20.58 -3.10
N GLY A 388 0.30 20.22 -2.81
CA GLY A 388 -0.50 19.32 -3.65
C GLY A 388 -0.35 17.84 -3.30
N GLY A 389 0.16 17.51 -2.11
CA GLY A 389 0.16 16.15 -1.58
C GLY A 389 -1.27 15.64 -1.39
N SER A 390 -1.51 14.39 -1.80
CA SER A 390 -2.85 13.79 -1.75
C SER A 390 -3.33 13.54 -0.31
N VAL A 391 -4.32 14.31 0.13
CA VAL A 391 -5.03 14.13 1.41
C VAL A 391 -5.83 12.81 1.44
N ASN A 392 -6.21 12.30 0.27
CA ASN A 392 -6.94 11.05 0.08
C ASN A 392 -6.00 9.87 -0.20
N ALA A 393 -4.76 9.94 0.27
CA ALA A 393 -3.84 8.81 0.21
C ALA A 393 -4.34 7.62 1.06
N THR A 394 -3.81 6.46 0.72
CA THR A 394 -4.36 5.13 1.02
C THR A 394 -3.20 4.24 1.41
N ASP A 395 -3.28 3.48 2.50
CA ASP A 395 -2.23 2.52 2.85
C ASP A 395 -2.09 1.39 1.83
N ILE A 396 -1.17 0.45 2.10
CA ILE A 396 -0.93 -0.71 1.23
C ILE A 396 -2.13 -1.64 1.08
N THR A 397 -3.11 -1.57 1.99
CA THR A 397 -4.35 -2.36 1.94
C THR A 397 -5.46 -1.65 1.17
N GLY A 398 -5.21 -0.44 0.67
CA GLY A 398 -6.24 0.41 0.09
C GLY A 398 -7.03 1.23 1.13
N CYS A 399 -6.65 1.19 2.41
CA CYS A 399 -7.38 1.88 3.47
C CYS A 399 -7.04 3.39 3.47
N PRO A 400 -8.02 4.28 3.29
CA PRO A 400 -7.81 5.73 3.35
C PRO A 400 -7.20 6.17 4.68
N ILE A 401 -6.21 7.06 4.63
CA ILE A 401 -5.55 7.60 5.84
C ILE A 401 -6.55 8.26 6.80
N VAL A 402 -7.62 8.86 6.30
CA VAL A 402 -8.67 9.45 7.15
C VAL A 402 -9.37 8.41 8.03
N ILE A 403 -9.52 7.17 7.55
CA ILE A 403 -10.07 6.06 8.33
C ILE A 403 -9.04 5.56 9.33
N LEU A 404 -7.78 5.39 8.92
CA LEU A 404 -6.69 5.00 9.83
C LEU A 404 -6.53 6.00 10.98
N ALA A 405 -6.59 7.30 10.69
CA ALA A 405 -6.49 8.35 11.72
C ALA A 405 -7.61 8.24 12.76
N LEU A 406 -8.82 7.90 12.31
CA LEU A 406 -9.95 7.63 13.20
C LEU A 406 -9.72 6.34 14.02
N GLN A 407 -9.18 5.29 13.40
CA GLN A 407 -8.95 3.99 14.02
C GLN A 407 -7.85 4.02 15.10
N GLU A 408 -6.81 4.82 14.86
CA GLU A 408 -5.67 5.01 15.74
C GLU A 408 -5.87 6.14 16.76
N ASN A 409 -7.04 6.81 16.76
CA ASN A 409 -7.36 7.96 17.62
C ASN A 409 -6.42 9.17 17.43
N LYS A 410 -5.96 9.42 16.21
CA LYS A 410 -5.11 10.57 15.83
C LYS A 410 -5.98 11.78 15.45
N ASP A 411 -6.65 12.38 16.43
CA ASP A 411 -7.69 13.39 16.21
C ASP A 411 -7.21 14.65 15.49
N ASP A 412 -6.04 15.17 15.84
CA ASP A 412 -5.49 16.37 15.21
C ASP A 412 -5.27 16.15 13.70
N ILE A 413 -4.79 14.95 13.34
CA ILE A 413 -4.62 14.54 11.95
C ILE A 413 -5.99 14.32 11.30
N PHE A 414 -6.90 13.61 11.96
CA PHE A 414 -8.24 13.37 11.44
C PHE A 414 -8.98 14.68 11.10
N HIS A 415 -8.95 15.65 12.00
CA HIS A 415 -9.55 16.96 11.78
C HIS A 415 -8.85 17.73 10.65
N PHE A 416 -7.52 17.71 10.61
CA PHE A 416 -6.76 18.28 9.50
C PHE A 416 -7.16 17.67 8.15
N LEU A 417 -7.27 16.33 8.05
CA LEU A 417 -7.65 15.65 6.83
C LEU A 417 -9.06 16.06 6.37
N LEU A 418 -10.02 16.07 7.30
CA LEU A 418 -11.39 16.51 7.00
C LEU A 418 -11.43 17.97 6.52
N GLU A 419 -10.68 18.88 7.13
CA GLU A 419 -10.62 20.28 6.73
C GLU A 419 -10.03 20.50 5.34
N HIS A 420 -9.18 19.58 4.87
CA HIS A 420 -8.47 19.70 3.59
C HIS A 420 -8.97 18.73 2.52
N GLY A 421 -10.24 18.31 2.61
CA GLY A 421 -10.93 17.60 1.53
C GLY A 421 -10.78 16.08 1.54
N ALA A 422 -10.54 15.47 2.71
CA ALA A 422 -10.67 14.03 2.85
C ALA A 422 -12.09 13.58 2.49
N ASN A 423 -12.20 12.51 1.70
CA ASN A 423 -13.48 11.97 1.27
C ASN A 423 -14.24 11.36 2.45
N VAL A 424 -15.32 12.02 2.87
CA VAL A 424 -16.17 11.63 4.00
C VAL A 424 -16.95 10.34 3.78
N ASN A 425 -17.10 9.92 2.52
CA ASN A 425 -17.82 8.71 2.11
C ASN A 425 -16.87 7.56 1.76
N SER A 426 -15.59 7.66 2.14
CA SER A 426 -14.64 6.57 1.94
C SER A 426 -14.98 5.35 2.79
N THR A 427 -14.55 4.18 2.32
CA THR A 427 -14.70 2.91 3.03
C THR A 427 -13.34 2.38 3.45
N SER A 428 -13.30 1.63 4.55
CA SER A 428 -12.10 0.90 4.98
C SER A 428 -11.73 -0.19 3.96
N SER A 429 -10.59 -0.85 4.16
CA SER A 429 -10.20 -2.04 3.40
C SER A 429 -11.23 -3.19 3.49
N THR A 430 -12.02 -3.24 4.57
CA THR A 430 -13.12 -4.21 4.72
C THR A 430 -14.41 -3.78 4.04
N GLY A 431 -14.49 -2.54 3.53
CA GLY A 431 -15.71 -1.95 2.98
C GLY A 431 -16.58 -1.20 3.99
N THR A 432 -16.13 -0.99 5.22
CA THR A 432 -16.89 -0.28 6.25
C THR A 432 -16.85 1.24 5.98
N PRO A 433 -17.99 1.92 5.80
CA PRO A 433 -17.98 3.38 5.59
C PRO A 433 -17.42 4.15 6.78
N LEU A 434 -16.72 5.27 6.54
CA LEU A 434 -16.10 6.10 7.57
C LEU A 434 -17.10 6.55 8.68
N ILE A 435 -18.34 6.88 8.30
CA ILE A 435 -19.38 7.25 9.27
C ILE A 435 -19.80 6.07 10.17
N ILE A 436 -19.81 4.85 9.63
CA ILE A 436 -20.09 3.63 10.40
C ILE A 436 -18.92 3.34 11.35
N GLU A 437 -17.68 3.51 10.90
CA GLU A 437 -16.48 3.36 11.76
C GLU A 437 -16.49 4.36 12.93
N ALA A 438 -16.89 5.61 12.69
CA ALA A 438 -17.03 6.60 13.77
C ALA A 438 -18.13 6.21 14.76
N PHE A 439 -19.24 5.65 14.26
CA PHE A 439 -20.36 5.19 15.05
C PHE A 439 -20.00 3.98 15.93
N THR A 440 -19.36 2.95 15.39
CA THR A 440 -18.97 1.73 16.13
C THR A 440 -18.00 2.05 17.27
N ARG A 441 -17.14 3.06 17.07
CA ARG A 441 -16.23 3.61 18.09
C ARG A 441 -16.89 4.60 19.06
N GLN A 442 -18.20 4.81 18.96
CA GLN A 442 -19.00 5.69 19.83
C GLN A 442 -18.56 7.17 19.76
N ARG A 443 -17.95 7.60 18.65
CA ARG A 443 -17.46 8.97 18.47
C ARG A 443 -18.53 9.85 17.85
N THR A 444 -19.61 10.10 18.59
CA THR A 444 -20.80 10.85 18.11
C THR A 444 -20.49 12.25 17.59
N ASN A 445 -19.52 12.95 18.20
CA ASN A 445 -19.06 14.26 17.73
C ASN A 445 -18.48 14.19 16.31
N ILE A 446 -17.76 13.11 15.98
CA ILE A 446 -17.23 12.88 14.64
C ILE A 446 -18.34 12.48 13.69
N VAL A 447 -19.29 11.64 14.10
CA VAL A 447 -20.46 11.31 13.27
C VAL A 447 -21.20 12.60 12.88
N LYS A 448 -21.43 13.50 13.83
CA LYS A 448 -22.01 14.83 13.55
C LYS A 448 -21.17 15.63 12.56
N LYS A 449 -19.85 15.67 12.74
CA LYS A 449 -18.95 16.40 11.85
C LYS A 449 -18.92 15.84 10.42
N LEU A 450 -19.01 14.52 10.29
CA LEU A 450 -19.08 13.85 8.99
C LEU A 450 -20.39 14.18 8.27
N LEU A 451 -21.52 14.15 8.97
CA LEU A 451 -22.82 14.55 8.42
C LEU A 451 -22.84 16.02 7.98
N GLU A 452 -22.29 16.94 8.79
CA GLU A 452 -22.11 18.35 8.42
C GLU A 452 -21.30 18.54 7.14
N ARG A 453 -20.45 17.57 6.80
CA ARG A 453 -19.57 17.58 5.61
C ARG A 453 -20.10 16.71 4.46
N GLY A 454 -21.35 16.24 4.54
CA GLY A 454 -22.01 15.50 3.46
C GLY A 454 -21.73 13.99 3.46
N ALA A 455 -21.39 13.41 4.61
CA ALA A 455 -21.39 11.95 4.74
C ALA A 455 -22.80 11.38 4.53
N ASP A 456 -22.90 10.26 3.84
CA ASP A 456 -24.16 9.59 3.54
C ASP A 456 -24.82 9.08 4.82
N PRO A 457 -25.98 9.64 5.25
CA PRO A 457 -26.70 9.16 6.42
C PRO A 457 -27.32 7.77 6.21
N ASN A 458 -27.40 7.29 4.96
CA ASN A 458 -27.93 5.99 4.57
C ASN A 458 -26.84 4.94 4.36
N ALA A 459 -25.59 5.26 4.72
CA ALA A 459 -24.49 4.31 4.69
C ALA A 459 -24.86 3.01 5.40
N LYS A 460 -24.50 1.89 4.76
CA LYS A 460 -24.77 0.53 5.26
C LYS A 460 -23.48 -0.09 5.78
N ASP A 461 -23.60 -0.87 6.84
CA ASP A 461 -22.49 -1.72 7.29
C ASP A 461 -22.28 -2.92 6.36
N LEU A 462 -21.32 -3.79 6.70
CA LEU A 462 -20.98 -4.98 5.93
C LEU A 462 -22.11 -6.00 5.81
N VAL A 463 -23.10 -5.95 6.71
CA VAL A 463 -24.29 -6.82 6.70
C VAL A 463 -25.44 -6.18 5.92
N GLY A 464 -25.25 -4.97 5.39
CA GLY A 464 -26.28 -4.21 4.68
C GLY A 464 -27.24 -3.46 5.61
N THR A 465 -26.94 -3.36 6.91
CA THR A 465 -27.78 -2.63 7.88
C THR A 465 -27.47 -1.15 7.80
N SER A 466 -28.49 -0.31 7.62
CA SER A 466 -28.30 1.14 7.55
C SER A 466 -27.88 1.75 8.88
N MET A 467 -27.22 2.90 8.82
CA MET A 467 -26.75 3.61 10.00
C MET A 467 -27.88 3.94 10.99
N LEU A 468 -29.05 4.32 10.48
CA LEU A 468 -30.25 4.55 11.31
C LEU A 468 -30.66 3.28 12.07
N MET A 469 -30.69 2.13 11.40
CA MET A 469 -31.03 0.84 12.00
C MET A 469 -30.01 0.43 13.07
N ASN A 470 -28.72 0.60 12.79
CA ASN A 470 -27.65 0.34 13.74
C ASN A 470 -27.76 1.25 14.98
N THR A 471 -28.11 2.53 14.79
CA THR A 471 -28.34 3.47 15.89
C THR A 471 -29.50 3.04 16.78
N ILE A 472 -30.62 2.60 16.20
CA ILE A 472 -31.78 2.12 16.98
C ILE A 472 -31.41 0.86 17.79
N LYS A 473 -30.67 -0.07 17.18
CA LYS A 473 -30.28 -1.36 17.78
C LYS A 473 -29.21 -1.23 18.86
N ALA A 474 -28.23 -0.33 18.68
CA ALA A 474 -27.04 -0.23 19.52
C ALA A 474 -27.40 -0.08 21.01
N GLN A 475 -26.81 -0.89 21.88
CA GLN A 475 -27.04 -0.79 23.34
C GLN A 475 -25.97 0.05 24.05
N THR A 476 -24.92 0.45 23.32
CA THR A 476 -23.77 1.20 23.82
C THR A 476 -24.10 2.65 24.16
N PHE A 477 -25.17 3.22 23.60
CA PHE A 477 -25.59 4.61 23.86
C PHE A 477 -26.66 4.69 24.94
N THR A 478 -26.59 5.75 25.74
CA THR A 478 -27.69 6.16 26.63
C THR A 478 -28.97 6.40 25.82
N ALA A 479 -30.14 6.28 26.45
CA ALA A 479 -31.43 6.52 25.78
C ALA A 479 -31.45 7.90 25.10
N ASN A 480 -31.09 8.96 25.84
CA ASN A 480 -31.06 10.32 25.30
C ASN A 480 -30.06 10.49 24.16
N GLY A 481 -28.83 9.98 24.31
CA GLY A 481 -27.80 10.09 23.25
C GLY A 481 -28.20 9.36 21.97
N ARG A 482 -28.90 8.23 22.10
CA ARG A 482 -29.46 7.51 20.95
C ARG A 482 -30.55 8.31 20.24
N GLU A 483 -31.48 8.88 21.00
CA GLU A 483 -32.54 9.72 20.42
C GLU A 483 -31.98 10.95 19.71
N GLU A 484 -30.97 11.61 20.29
CA GLU A 484 -30.27 12.72 19.66
C GLU A 484 -29.61 12.31 18.34
N LEU A 485 -28.94 11.15 18.32
CA LEU A 485 -28.31 10.64 17.11
C LEU A 485 -29.32 10.23 16.04
N ILE A 486 -30.44 9.60 16.41
CA ILE A 486 -31.54 9.30 15.49
C ILE A 486 -32.11 10.60 14.89
N LYS A 487 -32.38 11.60 15.72
CA LYS A 487 -32.86 12.92 15.26
C LYS A 487 -31.87 13.59 14.31
N LEU A 488 -30.57 13.51 14.63
CA LEU A 488 -29.50 14.04 13.78
C LEU A 488 -29.49 13.36 12.40
N LEU A 489 -29.51 12.02 12.37
CA LEU A 489 -29.54 11.25 11.12
C LEU A 489 -30.73 11.59 10.23
N LEU A 490 -31.92 11.64 10.83
CA LEU A 490 -33.15 12.03 10.14
C LEU A 490 -33.11 13.48 9.65
N THR A 491 -32.40 14.36 10.34
CA THR A 491 -32.19 15.75 9.91
C THR A 491 -31.34 15.81 8.63
N TYR A 492 -30.32 14.95 8.52
CA TYR A 492 -29.43 14.87 7.37
C TYR A 492 -29.94 13.97 6.23
N GLY A 493 -31.11 13.34 6.37
CA GLY A 493 -31.76 12.59 5.28
C GLY A 493 -31.67 11.07 5.37
N ALA A 494 -31.47 10.51 6.57
CA ALA A 494 -31.60 9.07 6.77
C ALA A 494 -33.03 8.58 6.43
N THR A 495 -33.14 7.49 5.67
CA THR A 495 -34.42 6.94 5.24
C THR A 495 -35.01 6.03 6.32
N PRO A 496 -36.26 6.26 6.76
CA PRO A 496 -36.88 5.48 7.82
C PRO A 496 -37.48 4.14 7.36
N ASN A 497 -37.45 3.84 6.06
CA ASN A 497 -38.11 2.68 5.46
C ASN A 497 -37.22 1.43 5.33
N ASP A 498 -35.96 1.53 5.75
CA ASP A 498 -35.04 0.39 5.73
C ASP A 498 -35.54 -0.75 6.61
N SER A 499 -35.18 -1.96 6.20
CA SER A 499 -35.42 -3.19 6.94
C SER A 499 -34.11 -3.94 7.09
N ASP A 500 -33.94 -4.67 8.19
CA ASP A 500 -32.77 -5.50 8.39
C ASP A 500 -32.85 -6.84 7.63
N MET A 501 -31.81 -7.67 7.76
CA MET A 501 -31.72 -8.98 7.13
C MET A 501 -32.84 -9.96 7.52
N TRP A 502 -33.60 -9.69 8.58
CA TRP A 502 -34.77 -10.48 9.00
C TRP A 502 -36.10 -9.84 8.55
N GLY A 503 -36.05 -8.81 7.70
CA GLY A 503 -37.23 -8.10 7.20
C GLY A 503 -37.84 -7.14 8.21
N LYS A 504 -37.14 -6.85 9.31
CA LYS A 504 -37.66 -6.01 10.39
C LYS A 504 -37.43 -4.54 10.08
N SER A 505 -38.49 -3.75 10.01
CA SER A 505 -38.44 -2.32 9.68
C SER A 505 -37.89 -1.46 10.83
N ALA A 506 -37.35 -0.28 10.53
CA ALA A 506 -36.87 0.67 11.54
C ALA A 506 -37.92 1.01 12.60
N VAL A 507 -39.18 1.17 12.17
CA VAL A 507 -40.30 1.46 13.08
C VAL A 507 -40.57 0.30 14.03
N SER A 508 -40.55 -0.93 13.53
CA SER A 508 -40.76 -2.10 14.40
C SER A 508 -39.67 -2.21 15.47
N LEU A 509 -38.42 -1.87 15.15
CA LEU A 509 -37.34 -1.78 16.14
C LEU A 509 -37.53 -0.65 17.15
N LEU A 510 -38.00 0.52 16.71
CA LEU A 510 -38.30 1.64 17.63
C LEU A 510 -39.39 1.26 18.63
N ILE A 511 -40.45 0.60 18.17
CA ILE A 511 -41.55 0.14 19.02
C ILE A 511 -41.04 -0.85 20.07
N GLU A 512 -40.31 -1.88 19.66
CA GLU A 512 -39.77 -2.87 20.60
C GLU A 512 -38.77 -2.29 21.61
N ARG A 513 -38.04 -1.25 21.20
CA ARG A 513 -37.11 -0.52 22.07
C ARG A 513 -37.77 0.63 22.84
N GLN A 514 -39.10 0.74 22.81
CA GLN A 514 -39.89 1.76 23.53
C GLN A 514 -39.59 3.22 23.14
N HIS A 515 -39.04 3.45 21.95
CA HIS A 515 -38.79 4.80 21.39
C HIS A 515 -39.93 5.25 20.45
N ILE A 516 -41.17 4.96 20.84
CA ILE A 516 -42.37 5.27 20.05
C ILE A 516 -42.57 6.79 19.83
N SER A 517 -42.04 7.61 20.73
CA SER A 517 -42.03 9.08 20.63
C SER A 517 -41.33 9.60 19.37
N LEU A 518 -40.47 8.80 18.73
CA LEU A 518 -39.78 9.17 17.49
C LEU A 518 -40.57 8.84 16.22
N VAL A 519 -41.60 7.98 16.29
CA VAL A 519 -42.42 7.61 15.13
C VAL A 519 -43.04 8.83 14.43
N PRO A 520 -43.58 9.83 15.16
CA PRO A 520 -44.03 11.08 14.54
C PRO A 520 -42.97 11.79 13.69
N LEU A 521 -41.70 11.81 14.15
CA LEU A 521 -40.61 12.42 13.41
C LEU A 521 -40.25 11.59 12.17
N LEU A 522 -40.32 10.26 12.24
CA LEU A 522 -40.10 9.40 11.08
C LEU A 522 -41.17 9.63 10.00
N LEU A 523 -42.44 9.82 10.39
CA LEU A 523 -43.53 10.17 9.46
C LEU A 523 -43.26 11.50 8.74
N GLU A 524 -42.78 12.50 9.47
CA GLU A 524 -42.37 13.80 8.91
C GLU A 524 -41.18 13.65 7.93
N LYS A 525 -40.40 12.57 8.05
CA LYS A 525 -39.25 12.24 7.20
C LYS A 525 -39.54 11.18 6.14
N GLY A 526 -40.82 10.93 5.84
CA GLY A 526 -41.23 10.07 4.73
C GLY A 526 -41.26 8.58 5.06
N LEU A 527 -41.45 8.22 6.33
CA LEU A 527 -41.84 6.86 6.70
C LEU A 527 -43.15 6.49 6.01
N ASP A 528 -43.16 5.34 5.35
CA ASP A 528 -44.38 4.73 4.82
C ASP A 528 -45.26 4.26 5.98
N PRO A 529 -46.41 4.91 6.24
CA PRO A 529 -47.29 4.54 7.35
C PRO A 529 -47.97 3.19 7.14
N ASN A 530 -47.94 2.63 5.93
CA ASN A 530 -48.52 1.34 5.58
C ASN A 530 -47.50 0.20 5.64
N LYS A 531 -46.23 0.50 5.94
CA LYS A 531 -45.20 -0.52 6.09
C LYS A 531 -45.58 -1.48 7.22
N GLU A 532 -45.65 -2.77 6.89
CA GLU A 532 -45.94 -3.81 7.88
C GLU A 532 -44.85 -3.88 8.96
N LEU A 533 -45.29 -4.08 10.20
CA LEU A 533 -44.44 -4.46 11.32
C LEU A 533 -44.00 -5.93 11.18
N GLY A 534 -42.98 -6.37 11.93
CA GLY A 534 -42.42 -7.72 11.79
C GLY A 534 -43.41 -8.87 11.98
N ASN A 535 -44.50 -8.65 12.73
CA ASN A 535 -45.60 -9.60 12.92
C ASN A 535 -46.68 -9.53 11.81
N GLY A 536 -46.54 -8.64 10.83
CA GLY A 536 -47.53 -8.38 9.79
C GLY A 536 -48.70 -7.49 10.22
N GLU A 537 -48.58 -6.74 11.33
CA GLU A 537 -49.53 -5.69 11.70
C GLU A 537 -49.23 -4.38 10.98
N THR A 538 -50.27 -3.57 10.78
CA THR A 538 -50.11 -2.19 10.34
C THR A 538 -49.83 -1.29 11.53
N LEU A 539 -49.05 -0.23 11.32
CA LEU A 539 -48.74 0.76 12.36
C LEU A 539 -50.01 1.44 12.91
N LEU A 540 -51.05 1.56 12.09
CA LEU A 540 -52.35 2.08 12.49
C LEU A 540 -53.09 1.15 13.45
N ILE A 541 -53.12 -0.16 13.19
CA ILE A 541 -53.72 -1.14 14.12
C ILE A 541 -52.98 -1.11 15.46
N TYR A 542 -51.65 -1.09 15.44
CA TYR A 542 -50.83 -1.00 16.65
C TYR A 542 -51.13 0.28 17.45
N ALA A 543 -51.27 1.44 16.79
CA ALA A 543 -51.59 2.70 17.46
C ALA A 543 -52.98 2.70 18.14
N ILE A 544 -53.95 2.01 17.54
CA ILE A 544 -55.30 1.81 18.09
C ILE A 544 -55.25 0.91 19.33
N ASP A 545 -54.52 -0.21 19.26
CA ASP A 545 -54.37 -1.13 20.38
C ASP A 545 -53.70 -0.45 21.60
N CYS A 546 -52.75 0.45 21.34
CA CYS A 546 -52.11 1.27 22.37
C CYS A 546 -52.96 2.44 22.88
N GLY A 547 -54.11 2.75 22.25
CA GLY A 547 -54.94 3.92 22.57
C GLY A 547 -54.25 5.27 22.31
N ASN A 548 -53.27 5.33 21.40
CA ASN A 548 -52.48 6.54 21.15
C ASN A 548 -53.18 7.44 20.11
N ALA A 549 -54.19 8.19 20.57
CA ALA A 549 -55.01 9.06 19.71
C ALA A 549 -54.20 10.04 18.85
N GLU A 550 -53.10 10.59 19.36
CA GLU A 550 -52.27 11.53 18.61
C GLU A 550 -51.47 10.84 17.51
N LEU A 551 -50.95 9.63 17.76
CA LEU A 551 -50.29 8.82 16.74
C LEU A 551 -51.30 8.37 15.66
N ILE A 552 -52.50 7.95 16.05
CA ILE A 552 -53.59 7.58 15.10
C ILE A 552 -53.88 8.75 14.15
N LYS A 553 -54.10 9.95 14.69
CA LYS A 553 -54.33 11.16 13.88
C LYS A 553 -53.17 11.46 12.93
N LYS A 554 -51.92 11.37 13.42
CA LYS A 554 -50.73 11.61 12.58
C LYS A 554 -50.61 10.56 11.47
N LEU A 555 -50.80 9.29 11.77
CA LEU A 555 -50.73 8.20 10.78
C LEU A 555 -51.74 8.42 9.64
N LEU A 556 -53.00 8.69 9.98
CA LEU A 556 -54.04 8.96 8.97
C LEU A 556 -53.71 10.18 8.11
N ARG A 557 -53.20 11.28 8.71
CA ARG A 557 -52.75 12.46 7.97
C ARG A 557 -51.61 12.18 7.00
N HIS A 558 -50.72 11.25 7.34
CA HIS A 558 -49.59 10.83 6.50
C HIS A 558 -49.95 9.70 5.52
N GLY A 559 -51.23 9.31 5.42
CA GLY A 559 -51.71 8.35 4.42
C GLY A 559 -51.76 6.89 4.88
N ALA A 560 -51.85 6.64 6.19
CA ALA A 560 -52.14 5.30 6.70
C ALA A 560 -53.52 4.83 6.18
N SER A 561 -53.56 3.63 5.63
CA SER A 561 -54.78 3.03 5.10
C SER A 561 -55.71 2.66 6.25
N PRO A 562 -56.92 3.26 6.33
CA PRO A 562 -57.91 2.86 7.33
C PRO A 562 -58.48 1.46 7.07
N ASN A 563 -58.16 0.86 5.91
CA ASN A 563 -58.64 -0.44 5.47
C ASN A 563 -57.53 -1.52 5.45
N GLY A 564 -56.29 -1.17 5.79
CA GLY A 564 -55.17 -2.12 5.77
C GLY A 564 -55.30 -3.16 6.87
N SER A 565 -55.50 -4.43 6.50
CA SER A 565 -55.64 -5.53 7.46
C SER A 565 -54.30 -6.16 7.82
N ASN A 566 -54.20 -6.71 9.04
CA ASN A 566 -53.05 -7.52 9.43
C ASN A 566 -53.16 -8.96 8.86
N LYS A 567 -52.13 -9.79 9.10
CA LYS A 567 -52.12 -11.23 8.68
C LYS A 567 -53.29 -12.07 9.19
N LYS A 568 -54.02 -11.63 10.22
CA LYS A 568 -55.23 -12.29 10.74
C LYS A 568 -56.52 -11.77 10.09
N GLY A 569 -56.42 -10.83 9.15
CA GLY A 569 -57.55 -10.15 8.53
C GLY A 569 -58.18 -9.06 9.39
N CYS A 570 -57.63 -8.71 10.56
CA CYS A 570 -58.18 -7.64 11.40
C CYS A 570 -57.94 -6.28 10.73
N THR A 571 -58.98 -5.46 10.56
CA THR A 571 -58.89 -4.09 10.04
C THR A 571 -58.83 -3.07 11.19
N PRO A 572 -58.32 -1.84 10.94
CA PRO A 572 -58.31 -0.77 11.94
C PRO A 572 -59.69 -0.50 12.55
N LEU A 573 -60.74 -0.53 11.72
CA LEU A 573 -62.11 -0.31 12.19
C LEU A 573 -62.60 -1.44 13.11
N VAL A 574 -62.34 -2.71 12.77
CA VAL A 574 -62.67 -3.84 13.65
C VAL A 574 -61.93 -3.74 14.98
N GLN A 575 -60.63 -3.39 14.95
CA GLN A 575 -59.83 -3.19 16.16
C GLN A 575 -60.39 -2.05 17.05
N ALA A 576 -60.80 -0.93 16.44
CA ALA A 576 -61.35 0.21 17.19
C ALA A 576 -62.71 -0.12 17.84
N VAL A 577 -63.57 -0.88 17.16
CA VAL A 577 -64.84 -1.39 17.74
C VAL A 577 -64.56 -2.33 18.92
N GLN A 578 -63.58 -3.22 18.78
CA GLN A 578 -63.16 -4.13 19.86
C GLN A 578 -62.62 -3.35 21.08
N ALA A 579 -61.83 -2.30 20.85
CA ALA A 579 -61.32 -1.40 21.88
C ALA A 579 -62.39 -0.48 22.49
N ARG A 580 -63.60 -0.42 21.89
CA ARG A 580 -64.70 0.47 22.26
C ARG A 580 -64.33 1.96 22.22
N ASP A 581 -63.40 2.33 21.34
CA ASP A 581 -62.93 3.70 21.17
C ASP A 581 -63.79 4.43 20.13
N PHE A 582 -64.88 5.04 20.59
CA PHE A 582 -65.85 5.71 19.72
C PHE A 582 -65.24 6.87 18.93
N GLU A 583 -64.28 7.62 19.50
CA GLU A 583 -63.66 8.74 18.82
C GLU A 583 -62.72 8.27 17.70
N THR A 584 -61.96 7.19 17.93
CA THR A 584 -61.18 6.54 16.87
C THR A 584 -62.07 5.96 15.77
N ILE A 585 -63.23 5.37 16.11
CA ILE A 585 -64.20 4.86 15.11
C ILE A 585 -64.69 6.01 14.22
N LYS A 586 -65.11 7.14 14.80
CA LYS A 586 -65.49 8.34 14.03
C LYS A 586 -64.36 8.80 13.12
N LEU A 587 -63.14 8.86 13.64
CA LEU A 587 -61.98 9.33 12.91
C LEU A 587 -61.65 8.41 11.72
N LEU A 588 -61.72 7.09 11.89
CA LEU A 588 -61.49 6.10 10.84
C LEU A 588 -62.56 6.18 9.76
N VAL A 589 -63.83 6.23 10.13
CA VAL A 589 -64.95 6.40 9.17
C VAL A 589 -64.79 7.70 8.38
N ALA A 590 -64.48 8.81 9.05
CA ALA A 590 -64.21 10.09 8.40
C ALA A 590 -62.99 10.05 7.48
N SER A 591 -62.03 9.16 7.74
CA SER A 591 -60.83 8.95 6.93
C SER A 591 -61.02 7.93 5.80
N GLY A 592 -62.24 7.42 5.59
CA GLY A 592 -62.58 6.50 4.51
C GLY A 592 -62.44 5.01 4.85
N ALA A 593 -62.58 4.64 6.13
CA ALA A 593 -62.74 3.23 6.52
C ALA A 593 -64.02 2.66 5.89
N ASP A 594 -63.90 1.55 5.17
CA ASP A 594 -65.04 0.82 4.65
C ASP A 594 -65.68 0.01 5.77
N VAL A 595 -66.88 0.45 6.17
CA VAL A 595 -67.67 -0.13 7.26
C VAL A 595 -68.17 -1.55 6.99
N ASN A 596 -68.06 -2.03 5.74
CA ASN A 596 -68.48 -3.37 5.33
C ASN A 596 -67.32 -4.34 5.16
N VAL A 597 -66.05 -3.89 5.31
CA VAL A 597 -64.91 -4.81 5.21
C VAL A 597 -64.93 -5.76 6.40
N MET A 598 -65.14 -7.03 6.07
CA MET A 598 -65.11 -8.12 7.02
C MET A 598 -63.67 -8.41 7.42
N GLY A 599 -63.37 -8.31 8.71
CA GLY A 599 -62.22 -8.99 9.27
C GLY A 599 -62.60 -10.42 9.63
N VAL A 600 -62.37 -10.81 10.89
CA VAL A 600 -62.92 -12.06 11.46
C VAL A 600 -64.45 -11.98 11.61
N ILE A 601 -64.98 -10.78 11.83
CA ILE A 601 -66.40 -10.43 11.97
C ILE A 601 -66.62 -9.06 11.32
N SER A 602 -67.85 -8.77 10.88
CA SER A 602 -68.19 -7.44 10.38
C SER A 602 -68.10 -6.41 11.52
N PRO A 603 -67.68 -5.15 11.26
CA PRO A 603 -67.68 -4.11 12.28
C PRO A 603 -69.05 -3.92 12.95
N LEU A 604 -70.14 -4.05 12.19
CA LEU A 604 -71.52 -3.90 12.68
C LEU A 604 -71.94 -5.05 13.60
N ASP A 605 -71.67 -6.29 13.21
CA ASP A 605 -72.02 -7.46 14.02
C ASP A 605 -71.19 -7.48 15.31
N LEU A 606 -69.93 -7.05 15.25
CA LEU A 606 -69.11 -6.89 16.45
C LEU A 606 -69.66 -5.81 17.38
N ALA A 607 -70.09 -4.67 16.85
CA ALA A 607 -70.70 -3.60 17.66
C ALA A 607 -71.98 -4.07 18.36
N ARG A 608 -72.82 -4.86 17.67
CA ARG A 608 -74.02 -5.49 18.23
C ARG A 608 -73.69 -6.49 19.32
N LEU A 609 -72.71 -7.37 19.08
CA LEU A 609 -72.27 -8.39 20.04
C LEU A 609 -71.72 -7.76 21.33
N LEU A 610 -70.97 -6.66 21.19
CA LEU A 610 -70.41 -5.93 22.31
C LEU A 610 -71.41 -4.98 23.00
N GLY A 611 -72.61 -4.79 22.43
CA GLY A 611 -73.67 -3.94 22.97
C GLY A 611 -73.39 -2.44 22.88
N VAL A 612 -72.55 -2.00 21.94
CA VAL A 612 -72.11 -0.59 21.82
C VAL A 612 -73.05 0.19 20.90
N LYS A 613 -74.17 0.67 21.44
CA LYS A 613 -75.26 1.29 20.67
C LYS A 613 -74.86 2.51 19.84
N GLU A 614 -74.04 3.40 20.40
CA GLU A 614 -73.58 4.60 19.69
C GLU A 614 -72.74 4.24 18.45
N THR A 615 -71.90 3.21 18.57
CA THR A 615 -71.12 2.66 17.46
C THR A 615 -72.01 1.99 16.42
N GLU A 616 -73.01 1.20 16.85
CA GLU A 616 -74.00 0.59 15.95
C GLU A 616 -74.70 1.65 15.10
N ASP A 617 -75.22 2.70 15.74
CA ASP A 617 -75.91 3.80 15.07
C ASP A 617 -75.01 4.53 14.08
N LEU A 618 -73.74 4.77 14.44
CA LEU A 618 -72.77 5.42 13.56
C LEU A 618 -72.45 4.57 12.33
N LEU A 619 -72.22 3.25 12.52
CA LEU A 619 -71.91 2.33 11.42
C LEU A 619 -73.10 2.19 10.46
N VAL A 620 -74.32 2.05 10.96
CA VAL A 620 -75.54 1.99 10.14
C VAL A 620 -75.73 3.30 9.36
N LYS A 621 -75.56 4.45 10.00
CA LYS A 621 -75.59 5.77 9.31
C LYS A 621 -74.54 5.90 8.22
N SER A 622 -73.41 5.21 8.39
CA SER A 622 -72.29 5.21 7.45
C SER A 622 -72.42 4.13 6.36
N GLY A 623 -73.55 3.42 6.29
CA GLY A 623 -73.85 2.45 5.23
C GLY A 623 -73.40 1.02 5.52
N ALA A 624 -73.20 0.65 6.79
CA ALA A 624 -72.99 -0.74 7.18
C ALA A 624 -74.28 -1.55 7.01
N ARG A 625 -74.19 -2.72 6.38
CA ARG A 625 -75.35 -3.58 6.07
C ARG A 625 -75.15 -5.03 6.46
#